data_AF-A0A5C1H8Y5-F1
#
_entry.id   AF-A0A5C1H8Y5-F1
#
_cell.length_a   1.000
_cell.length_b   1.000
_cell.length_c   1.000
_cell.angle_alpha   90.00
_cell.angle_beta   90.00
_cell.angle_gamma   90.00
#
_symmetry.space_group_name_H-M   'P 1'
#
loop_
_entity.id
_entity.type
_entity.pdbx_description
1 polymer ?
#
loop_
_entity_poly.entity_id
_entity_poly.type
_entity_poly.pdbx_seq_one_letter_code
_entity_poly.pdbx_strand_id
1 'polypeptide(L)'
;MNLPSSFNLISKSKGISKYTLSILILLSRIHINSRFLTTQQYSELYNNVYRLFMILNKNLLTKHIKDKKKFFDIKLWKGFRLKHNLPIHGQRTKTNSKTAKKLNNILIV
;
A
#
# COMPACT_ATOMS: atom_id res chain seq x y z
N MET A 1 -29.58 -1.60 -6.08
CA MET A 1 -28.46 -1.06 -6.88
C MET A 1 -27.34 -2.09 -6.89
N ASN A 2 -26.98 -2.59 -8.08
CA ASN A 2 -26.09 -3.73 -8.24
C ASN A 2 -24.68 -3.23 -8.65
N LEU A 3 -23.73 -3.26 -7.72
CA LEU A 3 -22.35 -2.75 -7.89
C LEU A 3 -21.46 -3.73 -8.71
N PRO A 4 -20.53 -3.27 -9.56
CA PRO A 4 -19.64 -4.15 -10.32
C PRO A 4 -18.79 -5.06 -9.42
N SER A 5 -18.28 -6.18 -9.96
CA SER A 5 -17.55 -7.24 -9.23
C SER A 5 -16.64 -6.68 -8.14
N SER A 6 -17.09 -6.80 -6.89
CA SER A 6 -16.47 -6.21 -5.69
C SER A 6 -14.99 -6.61 -5.52
N PHE A 7 -14.65 -7.83 -5.95
CA PHE A 7 -13.29 -8.36 -5.95
C PHE A 7 -12.30 -7.44 -6.69
N ASN A 8 -12.68 -6.98 -7.88
CA ASN A 8 -11.84 -6.11 -8.70
C ASN A 8 -11.78 -4.66 -8.17
N LEU A 9 -12.75 -4.26 -7.35
CA LEU A 9 -12.73 -2.93 -6.72
C LEU A 9 -11.80 -2.93 -5.50
N ILE A 10 -11.92 -3.95 -4.64
CA ILE A 10 -11.10 -4.10 -3.43
C ILE A 10 -9.64 -4.32 -3.82
N SER A 11 -9.35 -5.13 -4.84
CA SER A 11 -7.99 -5.36 -5.33
C SER A 11 -7.30 -4.11 -5.88
N LYS A 12 -8.06 -3.12 -6.36
CA LYS A 12 -7.51 -1.83 -6.82
C LYS A 12 -7.07 -0.92 -5.68
N SER A 13 -7.57 -1.14 -4.47
CA SER A 13 -7.19 -0.31 -3.33
C SER A 13 -5.73 -0.50 -2.96
N LYS A 14 -5.04 0.60 -2.65
CA LYS A 14 -3.61 0.56 -2.36
C LYS A 14 -3.39 0.02 -0.95
N GLY A 15 -2.53 -1.00 -0.84
CA GLY A 15 -2.28 -1.70 0.42
C GLY A 15 -2.92 -3.09 0.48
N ILE A 16 -3.73 -3.48 -0.51
CA ILE A 16 -4.27 -4.83 -0.62
C ILE A 16 -3.47 -5.62 -1.66
N SER A 17 -2.79 -6.67 -1.21
CA SER A 17 -2.18 -7.70 -2.06
C SER A 17 -3.19 -8.78 -2.43
N LYS A 18 -2.85 -9.62 -3.42
CA LYS A 18 -3.66 -10.81 -3.77
C LYS A 18 -3.86 -11.74 -2.57
N TYR A 19 -2.83 -11.92 -1.75
CA TYR A 19 -2.87 -12.77 -0.56
C TYR A 19 -3.79 -12.21 0.53
N THR A 20 -3.63 -10.92 0.87
CA THR A 20 -4.51 -10.26 1.86
C THR A 20 -5.97 -10.25 1.40
N LEU A 21 -6.20 -10.10 0.10
CA LEU A 21 -7.53 -10.18 -0.49
C LEU A 21 -8.15 -11.57 -0.30
N SER A 22 -7.41 -12.64 -0.57
CA SER A 22 -7.91 -14.01 -0.35
C SER A 22 -8.28 -14.26 1.12
N ILE A 23 -7.49 -13.76 2.06
CA ILE A 23 -7.80 -13.86 3.50
C ILE A 23 -9.08 -13.10 3.83
N LEU A 24 -9.21 -11.84 3.37
CA LEU A 24 -10.39 -11.02 3.64
C LEU A 24 -11.67 -11.67 3.11
N ILE A 25 -11.61 -12.27 1.92
CA ILE A 25 -12.75 -12.97 1.30
C ILE A 25 -13.12 -14.21 2.09
N LEU A 26 -12.13 -14.99 2.53
CA LEU A 26 -12.34 -16.15 3.37
C LEU A 26 -13.02 -15.77 4.69
N LEU A 27 -12.52 -14.72 5.37
CA LEU A 27 -13.06 -14.23 6.64
C LEU A 27 -14.48 -13.67 6.51
N SER A 28 -14.76 -12.97 5.41
CA SER A 28 -16.09 -12.39 5.14
C SER A 28 -17.08 -13.40 4.54
N ARG A 29 -16.67 -14.66 4.34
CA ARG A 29 -17.49 -15.74 3.78
C ARG A 29 -18.09 -15.37 2.41
N ILE A 30 -17.30 -14.68 1.59
CA ILE A 30 -17.68 -14.25 0.25
C ILE A 30 -17.19 -15.29 -0.76
N HIS A 31 -18.04 -15.64 -1.73
CA HIS A 31 -17.62 -16.47 -2.85
C HIS A 31 -16.76 -15.68 -3.83
N ILE A 32 -15.64 -16.24 -4.30
CA ILE A 32 -14.66 -15.51 -5.13
C ILE A 32 -15.24 -14.96 -6.44
N ASN A 33 -16.22 -15.66 -7.02
CA ASN A 33 -16.89 -15.26 -8.27
C ASN A 33 -18.16 -14.41 -8.04
N SER A 34 -18.46 -14.00 -6.81
CA SER A 34 -19.65 -13.19 -6.54
C SER A 34 -19.51 -11.84 -7.24
N ARG A 35 -20.41 -11.56 -8.19
CA ARG A 35 -20.44 -10.27 -8.89
C ARG A 35 -20.97 -9.15 -7.98
N PHE A 36 -21.86 -9.49 -7.06
CA PHE A 36 -22.52 -8.55 -6.15
C PHE A 36 -22.31 -8.99 -4.71
N LEU A 37 -22.19 -8.02 -3.81
CA LEU A 37 -22.16 -8.25 -2.36
C LEU A 37 -23.41 -7.67 -1.73
N THR A 38 -23.93 -8.40 -0.74
CA THR A 38 -24.98 -7.89 0.14
C THR A 38 -24.43 -6.81 1.06
N THR A 39 -25.31 -5.96 1.60
CA THR A 39 -24.95 -4.93 2.58
C THR A 39 -24.29 -5.53 3.82
N GLN A 40 -24.74 -6.71 4.26
CA GLN A 40 -24.14 -7.46 5.35
C GLN A 40 -22.70 -7.89 5.04
N GLN A 41 -22.43 -8.40 3.84
CA GLN A 41 -21.08 -8.77 3.40
C GLN A 41 -20.14 -7.55 3.32
N TYR A 42 -20.65 -6.40 2.88
CA TYR A 42 -19.88 -5.15 2.91
C TYR A 42 -19.53 -4.72 4.33
N SER A 43 -20.50 -4.79 5.26
CA SER A 43 -20.27 -4.50 6.68
C SER A 43 -19.22 -5.43 7.27
N GLU A 44 -19.30 -6.74 6.99
CA GLU A 44 -18.35 -7.71 7.51
C GLU A 44 -16.94 -7.52 6.93
N LEU A 45 -16.82 -7.17 5.65
CA LEU A 45 -15.54 -6.79 5.06
C LEU A 45 -14.93 -5.57 5.77
N TYR A 46 -15.73 -4.54 6.02
CA TYR A 46 -15.27 -3.33 6.72
C TYR A 46 -14.81 -3.66 8.14
N ASN A 47 -15.60 -4.45 8.88
CA ASN A 47 -15.24 -4.91 10.22
C ASN A 47 -13.95 -5.71 10.21
N ASN A 48 -13.74 -6.58 9.24
CA ASN A 48 -12.52 -7.38 9.13
C ASN A 48 -11.29 -6.54 8.77
N VAL A 49 -11.43 -5.54 7.91
CA VAL A 49 -10.36 -4.57 7.63
C VAL A 49 -9.95 -3.83 8.91
N TYR A 50 -10.93 -3.45 9.74
CA TYR A 50 -10.68 -2.80 11.03
C TYR A 50 -10.03 -3.76 12.05
N ARG A 51 -10.56 -4.98 12.23
CA ARG A 51 -10.02 -6.01 13.13
C ARG A 51 -8.57 -6.37 12.81
N LEU A 52 -8.22 -6.40 11.52
CA LEU A 52 -6.86 -6.66 11.06
C LEU A 52 -5.94 -5.43 11.10
N PHE A 53 -6.42 -4.29 11.62
CA PHE A 53 -5.70 -3.02 11.70
C PHE A 53 -5.07 -2.60 10.36
N MET A 54 -5.76 -2.86 9.26
CA MET A 54 -5.23 -2.58 7.93
C MET A 54 -5.19 -1.09 7.63
N ILE A 55 -4.03 -0.60 7.19
CA ILE A 55 -3.85 0.77 6.75
C ILE A 55 -3.88 0.81 5.22
N LEU A 56 -4.86 1.51 4.65
CA LEU A 56 -5.11 1.52 3.21
C LEU A 56 -4.94 2.92 2.59
N ASN A 57 -4.78 2.94 1.26
CA ASN A 57 -4.86 4.13 0.42
C ASN A 57 -3.99 5.30 0.92
N LYS A 58 -4.61 6.46 1.18
CA LYS A 58 -3.95 7.70 1.62
C LYS A 58 -3.27 7.54 2.99
N ASN A 59 -3.86 6.76 3.89
CA ASN A 59 -3.28 6.53 5.22
C ASN A 59 -1.97 5.74 5.10
N LEU A 60 -1.90 4.78 4.17
CA LEU A 60 -0.67 4.03 3.90
C LEU A 60 0.41 4.94 3.29
N LEU A 61 0.01 5.79 2.35
CA LEU A 61 0.93 6.75 1.73
C LEU A 61 1.50 7.74 2.75
N THR A 62 0.65 8.33 3.59
CA THR A 62 1.08 9.27 4.64
C THR A 62 1.98 8.61 5.67
N LYS A 63 1.72 7.35 6.05
CA LYS A 63 2.64 6.56 6.89
C LYS A 63 4.02 6.41 6.25
N HIS A 64 4.08 5.98 4.98
CA HIS A 64 5.35 5.85 4.27
C HIS A 64 6.13 7.16 4.13
N ILE A 65 5.42 8.28 3.93
CA ILE A 65 6.00 9.62 3.88
C ILE A 65 6.63 9.98 5.22
N LYS A 66 5.90 9.78 6.33
CA LYS A 66 6.40 10.02 7.69
C LYS A 66 7.63 9.16 8.01
N ASP A 67 7.61 7.88 7.66
CA ASP A 67 8.72 6.96 7.90
C ASP A 67 10.00 7.41 7.16
N LYS A 68 9.86 7.83 5.91
CA LYS A 68 10.98 8.34 5.11
C LYS A 68 11.48 9.71 5.61
N LYS A 69 10.58 10.61 6.02
CA LYS A 69 10.93 11.89 6.63
C LYS A 69 11.73 11.68 7.92
N LYS A 70 11.30 10.73 8.76
CA LYS A 70 12.03 10.33 9.97
C LYS A 70 13.48 9.93 9.68
N PHE A 71 13.77 9.25 8.56
CA PHE A 71 15.16 8.93 8.20
C PHE A 71 16.00 10.17 7.90
N PHE A 72 15.40 11.21 7.31
CA PHE A 72 16.06 12.48 7.05
C PHE A 72 16.28 13.27 8.35
N ASP A 73 15.23 13.38 9.18
CA ASP A 73 15.27 14.15 10.43
C ASP A 73 16.34 13.61 11.40
N ILE A 74 16.47 12.28 11.50
CA ILE A 74 17.48 11.59 12.34
C ILE A 74 18.87 11.57 11.65
N LYS A 75 19.01 12.15 10.44
CA LYS A 75 20.25 12.17 9.66
C LYS A 75 20.84 10.78 9.37
N LEU A 76 19.98 9.78 9.19
CA LEU A 76 20.42 8.44 8.79
C LEU A 76 20.95 8.46 7.36
N TRP A 77 21.93 7.59 7.06
CA TRP A 77 22.43 7.36 5.71
C TRP A 77 21.32 7.14 4.67
N LYS A 78 20.26 6.42 5.04
CA LYS A 78 19.10 6.19 4.18
C LYS A 78 18.38 7.49 3.80
N GLY A 79 18.27 8.42 4.75
CA GLY A 79 17.70 9.75 4.53
C GLY A 79 18.56 10.59 3.58
N PHE A 80 19.88 10.55 3.75
CA PHE A 80 20.81 11.20 2.81
C PHE A 80 20.69 10.63 1.38
N ARG A 81 20.63 9.31 1.24
CA ARG A 81 20.43 8.65 -0.07
C ARG A 81 19.10 9.05 -0.72
N LEU A 82 18.02 9.09 0.07
CA LEU A 82 16.71 9.56 -0.39
C LEU A 82 16.76 11.02 -0.87
N LYS A 83 17.42 11.92 -0.13
CA LYS A 83 17.60 13.33 -0.51
C LYS A 83 18.24 13.49 -1.88
N HIS A 84 19.21 12.66 -2.20
CA HIS A 84 19.94 12.71 -3.47
C HIS A 84 19.35 11.81 -4.56
N ASN A 85 18.15 11.26 -4.37
CA ASN A 85 17.49 10.34 -5.31
C ASN A 85 18.36 9.11 -5.66
N LEU A 86 19.14 8.63 -4.69
CA LEU A 86 20.03 7.48 -4.83
C LEU A 86 19.39 6.20 -4.26
N PRO A 87 19.83 5.01 -4.72
CA PRO A 87 19.42 3.74 -4.14
C PRO A 87 19.78 3.66 -2.65
N ILE A 88 18.84 3.12 -1.86
CA ILE A 88 18.91 3.11 -0.39
C ILE A 88 19.53 1.81 0.16
N HIS A 89 19.46 0.71 -0.60
CA HIS A 89 19.90 -0.62 -0.18
C HIS A 89 21.26 -1.01 -0.76
N GLY A 90 22.12 -0.03 -1.04
CA GLY A 90 23.49 -0.27 -1.51
C GLY A 90 23.60 -0.73 -2.96
N GLN A 91 22.56 -0.55 -3.79
CA GLN A 91 22.65 -0.87 -5.21
C GLN A 91 23.67 0.03 -5.93
N ARG A 92 24.32 -0.51 -6.97
CA ARG A 92 25.38 0.15 -7.75
C ARG A 92 24.91 1.46 -8.39
N THR A 93 25.51 2.59 -8.03
CA THR A 93 25.11 3.92 -8.55
C THR A 93 25.76 4.32 -9.86
N LYS A 94 26.91 3.72 -10.24
CA LYS A 94 27.71 4.11 -11.43
C LYS A 94 26.93 3.98 -12.74
N THR A 95 26.17 2.91 -12.91
CA THR A 95 25.47 2.59 -14.18
C THR A 95 23.96 2.43 -13.98
N ASN A 96 23.54 1.71 -12.94
CA ASN A 96 22.15 1.26 -12.77
C ASN A 96 21.48 1.99 -11.60
N SER A 97 20.79 3.10 -11.86
CA SER A 97 20.03 3.81 -10.81
C SER A 97 18.83 4.59 -11.33
N LYS A 98 18.42 4.37 -12.58
CA LYS A 98 17.38 5.15 -13.27
C LYS A 98 16.06 5.17 -12.48
N THR A 99 15.62 4.01 -11.98
CA THR A 99 14.37 3.90 -11.19
C THR A 99 14.45 4.66 -9.88
N ALA A 100 15.55 4.55 -9.15
CA ALA A 100 15.75 5.30 -7.90
C ALA A 100 15.77 6.80 -8.18
N LYS A 101 16.51 7.24 -9.20
CA LYS A 101 16.58 8.64 -9.64
C LYS A 101 15.20 9.20 -9.98
N LYS A 102 14.33 8.40 -10.61
CA LYS A 102 12.97 8.80 -11.00
C LYS A 102 11.98 8.79 -9.82
N LEU A 103 11.99 7.75 -8.99
CA LEU A 103 10.93 7.50 -8.00
C LEU A 103 11.25 8.02 -6.60
N ASN A 104 12.51 8.28 -6.26
CA ASN A 104 12.89 8.77 -4.94
C ASN A 104 12.63 10.28 -4.75
N ASN A 105 12.29 11.01 -5.82
CA ASN A 105 12.12 12.47 -5.85
C ASN A 105 10.98 13.02 -4.95
N ILE A 106 10.27 12.15 -4.23
CA ILE A 106 8.93 12.44 -3.73
C ILE A 106 8.92 13.02 -2.31
N LEU A 107 10.06 13.24 -1.63
CA LEU A 107 10.00 13.41 -0.17
C LEU A 107 10.87 14.49 0.47
N ILE A 108 11.19 15.57 -0.23
CA ILE A 108 11.75 16.78 0.40
C ILE A 108 11.23 18.03 -0.31
N VAL A 109 9.96 18.35 -0.04
CA VAL A 109 9.47 19.73 0.13
C VAL A 109 8.65 19.72 1.41
#